data_AF-A0A2E3SET6-F1
#
_entry.id   AF-A0A2E3SET6-F1
#
_cell.length_a   1.000
_cell.length_b   1.000
_cell.length_c   1.000
_cell.angle_alpha   90.00
_cell.angle_beta   90.00
_cell.angle_gamma   90.00
#
_symmetry.space_group_name_H-M   'P 1'
#
loop_
_entity.id
_entity.type
_entity.pdbx_description
1 polymer ?
#
loop_
_entity_poly.entity_id
_entity_poly.type
_entity_poly.pdbx_seq_one_letter_code
_entity_poly.pdbx_strand_id
1 'polypeptide(L)'
;MAHEHKLEIFRGLVKFKSNVSKIWGVLIFLSFVTAIEVVLGIYKPEVLTQNFFIGMKLLNWIFIVLTLVKAYYIAWDFMHLRDEKSSLRRAIVWTPIFLVCYLVFILLYEADYIYKVFTDGYLSWNF
;
A
#
# COMPACT_ATOMS: atom_id res chain seq x y z
N MET A 1 -1.47 -39.00 -2.49
CA MET A 1 -0.21 -38.52 -3.06
C MET A 1 0.00 -37.10 -2.58
N ALA A 2 1.15 -36.82 -1.96
CA ALA A 2 1.41 -35.64 -1.14
C ALA A 2 1.35 -34.34 -1.96
N HIS A 3 0.51 -33.39 -1.54
CA HIS A 3 0.58 -32.01 -2.02
C HIS A 3 1.79 -31.34 -1.38
N GLU A 4 2.85 -31.14 -2.14
CA GLU A 4 4.00 -30.33 -1.74
C GLU A 4 3.56 -28.89 -1.46
N HIS A 5 3.53 -28.55 -0.18
CA HIS A 5 3.28 -27.20 0.30
C HIS A 5 4.51 -26.33 -0.03
N LYS A 6 4.43 -25.50 -1.08
CA LYS A 6 5.57 -24.72 -1.59
C LYS A 6 5.92 -23.58 -0.61
N LEU A 7 6.86 -23.87 0.29
CA LEU A 7 7.36 -22.99 1.36
C LEU A 7 8.42 -21.99 0.86
N GLU A 8 8.16 -21.30 -0.24
CA GLU A 8 9.10 -20.34 -0.82
C GLU A 8 8.62 -18.90 -0.62
N ILE A 9 9.52 -18.03 -0.18
CA ILE A 9 9.39 -16.56 -0.25
C ILE A 9 10.52 -16.05 -1.16
N PHE A 10 10.33 -14.92 -1.84
CA PHE A 10 11.28 -14.34 -2.81
C PHE A 10 11.63 -15.28 -3.98
N ARG A 11 10.65 -15.83 -4.69
CA ARG A 11 10.89 -16.70 -5.86
C ARG A 11 11.85 -17.88 -5.58
N GLY A 12 11.91 -18.39 -4.34
CA GLY A 12 12.72 -19.57 -3.98
C GLY A 12 14.05 -19.31 -3.28
N LEU A 13 14.39 -18.05 -2.96
CA LEU A 13 15.66 -17.70 -2.29
C LEU A 13 15.75 -18.14 -0.82
N VAL A 14 14.62 -18.24 -0.12
CA VAL A 14 14.59 -18.71 1.27
C VAL A 14 13.59 -19.86 1.38
N LYS A 15 14.11 -21.07 1.57
CA LYS A 15 13.34 -22.29 1.83
C LYS A 15 13.20 -22.46 3.33
N PHE A 16 11.97 -22.40 3.83
CA PHE A 16 11.70 -22.58 5.25
C PHE A 16 11.38 -24.03 5.56
N LYS A 17 11.97 -24.56 6.63
CA LYS A 17 11.71 -25.94 7.10
C LYS A 17 10.31 -26.10 7.70
N SER A 18 9.68 -25.01 8.14
CA SER A 18 8.35 -25.02 8.78
C SER A 18 7.57 -23.71 8.55
N ASN A 19 6.23 -23.78 8.67
CA ASN A 19 5.34 -22.61 8.61
C ASN A 19 5.71 -21.56 9.67
N VAL A 20 6.10 -21.99 10.87
CA VAL A 20 6.51 -21.08 11.97
C VAL A 20 7.78 -20.30 11.59
N SER A 21 8.76 -20.96 10.98
CA SER A 21 9.99 -20.31 10.53
C SER A 21 9.74 -19.31 9.41
N LYS A 22 8.79 -19.64 8.50
CA LYS A 22 8.34 -18.73 7.44
C LYS A 22 7.71 -17.46 8.03
N ILE A 23 6.80 -17.60 9.00
CA ILE A 23 6.13 -16.46 9.66
C ILE A 23 7.16 -15.56 10.34
N TRP A 24 8.12 -16.12 11.08
CA TRP A 24 9.19 -15.34 11.71
C TRP A 24 10.07 -14.61 10.71
N GLY A 25 10.40 -15.24 9.57
CA GLY A 25 11.15 -14.59 8.49
C GLY A 25 10.41 -13.39 7.90
N VAL A 26 9.11 -13.53 7.62
CA VAL A 26 8.28 -12.44 7.09
C VAL A 26 8.11 -11.32 8.11
N LEU A 27 7.90 -11.66 9.38
CA LEU A 27 7.76 -10.69 10.46
C LEU A 27 9.02 -9.83 10.59
N ILE A 28 10.20 -10.44 10.61
CA ILE A 28 11.48 -9.70 10.69
C ILE A 28 11.64 -8.79 9.47
N PHE A 29 11.35 -9.30 8.27
CA PHE A 29 11.41 -8.49 7.05
C PHE A 29 10.47 -7.28 7.12
N LEU A 30 9.21 -7.48 7.50
CA LEU A 30 8.22 -6.41 7.62
C LEU A 30 8.56 -5.41 8.72
N SER A 31 9.12 -5.87 9.84
CA SER A 31 9.64 -5.02 10.91
C SER A 31 10.77 -4.13 10.39
N PHE A 32 11.71 -4.69 9.63
CA PHE A 32 12.81 -3.94 9.04
C PHE A 32 12.33 -2.89 8.03
N VAL A 33 11.42 -3.27 7.12
CA VAL A 33 10.79 -2.32 6.17
C VAL A 33 10.09 -1.18 6.92
N THR A 34 9.35 -1.52 7.98
CA THR A 34 8.63 -0.53 8.80
C THR A 34 9.58 0.38 9.56
N ALA A 35 10.68 -0.14 10.10
CA ALA A 35 11.71 0.66 10.75
C ALA A 35 12.33 1.67 9.77
N ILE A 36 12.62 1.24 8.54
CA ILE A 36 13.12 2.14 7.48
C ILE A 36 12.11 3.25 7.20
N GLU A 37 10.82 2.94 7.06
CA GLU A 37 9.79 3.95 6.83
C GLU A 37 9.71 4.96 7.98
N VAL A 38 9.74 4.50 9.22
CA VAL A 38 9.71 5.39 10.39
C VAL A 38 10.96 6.29 10.41
N VAL A 39 12.14 5.73 10.16
CA VAL A 39 13.39 6.49 10.07
C VAL A 39 13.32 7.54 8.95
N LEU A 40 12.90 7.16 7.74
CA LEU A 40 12.72 8.09 6.62
C LEU A 40 11.64 9.15 6.92
N GLY A 41 10.60 8.78 7.67
CA GLY A 41 9.53 9.68 8.10
C GLY A 41 9.95 10.69 9.15
N ILE A 42 10.92 10.35 10.01
CA ILE A 42 11.48 11.25 11.02
C ILE A 42 12.54 12.16 10.39
N TYR A 43 13.54 11.58 9.72
CA TYR A 43 14.68 12.35 9.20
C TYR A 43 14.33 13.17 7.95
N LYS A 44 13.34 12.73 7.15
CA LYS A 44 12.85 13.42 5.93
C LYS A 44 13.98 14.07 5.11
N PRO A 45 14.96 13.28 4.63
CA PRO A 45 16.17 13.82 4.03
C PRO A 45 15.86 14.76 2.86
N GLU A 46 16.63 15.84 2.74
CA GLU A 46 16.40 16.92 1.75
C GLU A 46 16.35 16.40 0.32
N VAL A 47 17.20 15.42 -0.02
CA VAL A 47 17.24 14.79 -1.35
C VAL A 47 15.89 14.15 -1.73
N LEU A 48 15.13 13.64 -0.76
CA LEU A 48 13.82 13.02 -1.00
C LEU A 48 12.65 14.00 -0.88
N THR A 49 12.88 15.18 -0.31
CA THR A 49 11.83 16.19 -0.07
C THR A 49 11.89 17.39 -1.01
N GLN A 50 13.06 17.69 -1.57
CA GLN A 50 13.27 18.75 -2.57
C GLN A 50 13.06 18.26 -4.00
N ASN A 51 13.14 16.96 -4.22
CA ASN A 51 12.86 16.35 -5.52
C ASN A 51 11.37 15.99 -5.62
N PHE A 52 10.71 16.56 -6.63
CA PHE A 52 9.30 16.32 -6.92
C PHE A 52 9.18 15.40 -8.13
N PHE A 53 8.31 14.40 -8.01
CA PHE A 53 7.95 13.49 -9.07
C PHE A 53 6.43 13.42 -9.18
N ILE A 54 5.88 13.71 -10.36
CA ILE A 54 4.44 13.74 -10.63
C ILE A 54 3.70 14.59 -9.56
N GLY A 55 4.20 15.81 -9.31
CA GLY A 55 3.58 16.77 -8.39
C GLY A 55 3.70 16.45 -6.90
N MET A 56 4.33 15.35 -6.50
CA MET A 56 4.55 14.98 -5.09
C MET A 56 6.02 14.77 -4.78
N LYS A 57 6.41 14.94 -3.51
CA LYS A 57 7.77 14.67 -3.05
C LYS A 57 8.13 13.20 -3.29
N LEU A 58 9.37 12.92 -3.70
CA LEU A 58 9.87 11.53 -3.86
C LEU A 58 9.67 10.70 -2.59
N LEU A 59 9.77 11.31 -1.42
CA LEU A 59 9.49 10.67 -0.14
C LEU A 59 8.08 10.03 -0.14
N ASN A 60 7.05 10.73 -0.61
CA ASN A 60 5.67 10.22 -0.62
C ASN A 60 5.54 8.99 -1.52
N TRP A 61 6.22 8.99 -2.66
CA TRP A 61 6.26 7.83 -3.56
C TRP A 61 6.87 6.61 -2.90
N ILE A 62 7.98 6.79 -2.18
CA ILE A 62 8.62 5.71 -1.41
C ILE A 62 7.65 5.15 -0.38
N PHE A 63 6.95 6.01 0.37
CA PHE A 63 5.97 5.57 1.36
C PHE A 63 4.81 4.79 0.75
N ILE A 64 4.26 5.23 -0.39
CA ILE A 64 3.19 4.52 -1.09
C ILE A 64 3.66 3.12 -1.51
N VAL A 65 4.84 3.04 -2.14
CA VAL A 65 5.40 1.76 -2.62
C VAL A 65 5.68 0.82 -1.45
N LEU A 66 6.35 1.29 -0.39
CA LEU A 66 6.65 0.47 0.78
C LEU A 66 5.37 0.00 1.49
N THR A 67 4.34 0.84 1.55
CA THR A 67 3.04 0.47 2.10
C THR A 67 2.36 -0.63 1.28
N LEU A 68 2.37 -0.54 -0.05
CA LEU A 68 1.81 -1.58 -0.93
C LEU A 68 2.59 -2.90 -0.79
N VAL A 69 3.92 -2.83 -0.74
CA VAL A 69 4.78 -4.01 -0.54
C VAL A 69 4.46 -4.70 0.78
N LYS A 70 4.34 -3.94 1.89
CA LYS A 70 3.94 -4.52 3.18
C LYS A 70 2.56 -5.15 3.12
N ALA A 71 1.57 -4.45 2.54
CA ALA A 71 0.21 -4.95 2.41
C ALA A 71 0.17 -6.29 1.66
N TYR A 72 0.97 -6.42 0.59
CA TYR A 72 1.12 -7.67 -0.15
C TYR A 72 1.63 -8.81 0.73
N TYR A 73 2.75 -8.61 1.44
CA TYR A 73 3.32 -9.64 2.30
C TYR A 73 2.40 -9.99 3.48
N ILE A 74 1.70 -9.02 4.06
CA ILE A 74 0.72 -9.29 5.13
C ILE A 74 -0.43 -10.16 4.60
N ALA A 75 -1.01 -9.77 3.48
CA ALA A 75 -2.15 -10.46 2.89
C ALA A 75 -1.77 -11.89 2.41
N TRP A 76 -0.59 -12.07 1.83
CA TRP A 76 -0.16 -13.40 1.38
C TRP A 76 0.28 -14.31 2.52
N ASP A 77 1.08 -13.82 3.48
CA ASP A 77 1.75 -14.66 4.47
C ASP A 77 1.02 -14.73 5.83
N PHE A 78 0.41 -13.65 6.32
CA PHE A 78 -0.33 -13.69 7.60
C PHE A 78 -1.80 -14.09 7.39
N MET A 79 -2.44 -13.57 6.34
CA MET A 79 -3.83 -13.92 6.02
C MET A 79 -3.94 -15.22 5.19
N HIS A 80 -2.83 -15.90 4.91
CA HIS A 80 -2.76 -17.18 4.18
C HIS A 80 -3.45 -17.17 2.81
N LEU A 81 -3.66 -16.00 2.19
CA LEU A 81 -4.36 -15.89 0.90
C LEU A 81 -3.67 -16.60 -0.26
N ARG A 82 -2.40 -16.99 -0.08
CA ARG A 82 -1.63 -17.72 -1.08
C ARG A 82 -2.18 -19.12 -1.34
N ASP A 83 -2.53 -19.82 -0.26
CA ASP A 83 -2.89 -21.23 -0.29
C ASP A 83 -4.43 -21.42 -0.39
N GLU A 84 -5.15 -20.30 -0.56
CA GLU A 84 -6.61 -20.23 -0.68
C GLU A 84 -7.13 -20.29 -2.12
N LYS A 85 -8.43 -20.59 -2.26
CA LYS A 85 -9.08 -20.63 -3.59
C LYS A 85 -8.95 -19.29 -4.31
N SER A 86 -8.65 -19.34 -5.61
CA SER A 86 -8.44 -18.12 -6.41
C SER A 86 -9.68 -17.21 -6.46
N SER A 87 -10.89 -17.72 -6.25
CA SER A 87 -12.10 -16.91 -6.11
C SER A 87 -12.06 -16.05 -4.84
N LEU A 88 -11.72 -16.66 -3.69
CA LEU A 88 -11.64 -16.00 -2.40
C LEU A 88 -10.54 -14.92 -2.41
N ARG A 89 -9.36 -15.26 -2.92
CA ARG A 89 -8.25 -14.30 -3.05
C ARG A 89 -8.63 -13.09 -3.88
N ARG A 90 -9.34 -13.29 -5.01
CA ARG A 90 -9.82 -12.18 -5.84
C ARG A 90 -10.84 -11.33 -5.10
N ALA A 91 -11.81 -11.93 -4.41
CA ALA A 91 -12.80 -11.16 -3.65
C ALA A 91 -12.14 -10.27 -2.60
N ILE A 92 -11.17 -10.80 -1.85
CA ILE A 92 -10.48 -10.08 -0.77
C ILE A 92 -9.57 -8.97 -1.31
N VAL A 93 -8.88 -9.19 -2.44
CA VAL A 93 -7.95 -8.21 -3.01
C VAL A 93 -8.68 -7.14 -3.83
N TRP A 94 -9.68 -7.51 -4.63
CA TRP A 94 -10.38 -6.57 -5.50
C TRP A 94 -11.30 -5.61 -4.74
N THR A 95 -11.91 -6.06 -3.64
CA THR A 95 -12.80 -5.20 -2.83
C THR A 95 -12.10 -3.92 -2.32
N PRO A 96 -10.96 -3.98 -1.62
CA PRO A 96 -10.27 -2.78 -1.15
C PRO A 96 -9.70 -1.95 -2.31
N ILE A 97 -9.23 -2.58 -3.39
CA ILE A 97 -8.73 -1.83 -4.57
C ILE A 97 -9.87 -1.01 -5.18
N PHE A 98 -11.02 -1.64 -5.42
CA PHE A 98 -12.21 -0.97 -5.93
C PHE A 98 -12.64 0.16 -5.00
N LEU A 99 -12.71 -0.11 -3.70
CA LEU A 99 -13.09 0.89 -2.70
C LEU A 99 -12.14 2.10 -2.71
N VAL A 100 -10.83 1.89 -2.71
CA VAL A 100 -9.84 2.98 -2.71
C VAL A 100 -9.94 3.80 -4.00
N CYS A 101 -10.04 3.15 -5.16
CA CYS A 101 -10.21 3.85 -6.43
C CYS A 101 -11.52 4.67 -6.46
N TYR A 102 -12.61 4.10 -5.96
CA TYR A 102 -13.91 4.76 -5.89
C TYR A 102 -13.91 5.95 -4.92
N LEU A 103 -13.27 5.82 -3.75
CA LEU A 103 -13.11 6.91 -2.80
C LEU A 103 -12.29 8.05 -3.39
N VAL A 104 -11.16 7.74 -4.04
CA VAL A 104 -10.33 8.76 -4.71
C VAL A 104 -11.15 9.47 -5.79
N PHE A 105 -11.94 8.73 -6.57
CA PHE A 105 -12.81 9.31 -7.59
C PHE A 105 -13.83 10.30 -7.00
N ILE A 106 -14.58 9.90 -5.96
CA ILE A 106 -15.58 10.78 -5.32
C ILE A 106 -14.90 12.03 -4.76
N LEU A 107 -13.80 11.87 -4.02
CA LEU A 107 -13.13 13.01 -3.39
C LEU A 107 -12.62 14.02 -4.42
N LEU A 108 -12.08 13.56 -5.55
CA LEU A 108 -11.64 14.44 -6.63
C LEU A 108 -12.83 15.12 -7.33
N TYR A 109 -13.91 14.39 -7.56
CA TYR A 109 -15.11 14.93 -8.20
C TYR A 109 -15.80 15.99 -7.32
N GLU A 110 -15.97 15.71 -6.03
CA GLU A 110 -16.54 16.67 -5.07
C GLU A 110 -15.63 17.88 -4.88
N ALA A 111 -14.30 17.68 -4.81
CA ALA A 111 -13.35 18.79 -4.71
C ALA A 111 -13.44 19.73 -5.93
N ASP A 112 -13.54 19.19 -7.14
CA ASP A 112 -13.70 19.98 -8.37
C ASP A 112 -15.05 20.73 -8.40
N TYR A 113 -16.13 20.06 -7.98
CA TYR A 113 -17.45 20.70 -7.86
C TYR A 113 -17.42 21.87 -6.89
N ILE A 114 -16.88 21.66 -5.69
CA ILE A 114 -16.74 22.70 -4.65
C ILE A 114 -15.88 23.85 -5.17
N TYR A 115 -14.75 23.55 -5.82
CA TYR A 115 -13.86 24.56 -6.39
C TYR A 115 -14.56 25.47 -7.42
N LYS A 116 -15.38 24.88 -8.31
CA LYS A 116 -16.18 25.63 -9.29
C LYS A 116 -17.23 26.50 -8.62
N VAL A 117 -17.94 26.00 -7.60
CA VAL A 117 -18.91 26.79 -6.84
C VAL A 117 -18.24 27.99 -6.16
N PHE A 118 -17.04 27.82 -5.59
CA PHE A 118 -16.31 28.94 -4.98
C PHE A 118 -15.78 29.95 -6.01
N THR A 119 -15.46 29.52 -7.22
CA THR A 119 -14.88 30.38 -8.27
C THR A 119 -15.95 31.13 -9.06
N ASP A 120 -17.05 30.45 -9.41
CA ASP A 120 -18.13 30.97 -10.27
C ASP A 120 -19.34 31.47 -9.45
N GLY A 121 -19.41 31.12 -8.17
CA GLY A 121 -20.46 31.55 -7.26
C GLY A 121 -20.27 33.01 -6.87
N TYR A 122 -21.08 33.88 -7.46
CA TYR A 122 -21.18 35.30 -7.13
C TYR A 122 -21.22 35.56 -5.62
N LEU A 123 -20.09 35.97 -5.02
CA LEU A 123 -20.11 36.77 -3.80
C LEU A 123 -20.69 38.14 -4.18
N SER A 124 -22.02 38.25 -4.18
CA SER A 124 -22.67 39.56 -4.18
C SER A 124 -22.36 40.19 -2.82
N TRP A 125 -21.25 40.90 -2.74
CA TRP A 125 -21.02 41.89 -1.71
C TRP A 125 -22.08 42.98 -1.92
N ASN A 126 -23.23 42.82 -1.27
CA ASN A 126 -24.13 43.94 -1.04
C ASN A 126 -23.39 44.86 -0.06
N PHE A 127 -22.71 45.88 -0.60
CA PHE A 127 -22.25 47.03 0.16
C PHE A 127 -23.46 47.91 0.50
#